data_AF-A0A351PU59-F1
#
_entry.id   AF-A0A351PU59-F1
#
_cell.length_a   1.000
_cell.length_b   1.000
_cell.length_c   1.000
_cell.angle_alpha   90.00
_cell.angle_beta   90.00
_cell.angle_gamma   90.00
#
_symmetry.space_group_name_H-M   'P 1'
#
loop_
_entity.id
_entity.type
_entity.pdbx_description
1 polymer ?
#
loop_
_entity_poly.entity_id
_entity_poly.type
_entity_poly.pdbx_seq_one_letter_code
_entity_poly.pdbx_strand_id
1 'polypeptide(L)'
;MSKVFVIPDVHLKPWIFDKAEELLSQNEYDKIVCLGDLVDDWDQEKNLGLYSETFDAVAEFIERHPKFLLCYGNHDVSYIWEAHESGYSDYARPVVLEGLSKLEKLIPAGNIAYIHRIDNVLFSHAGLTEVFVSHFLSDFSGDIDELLEKINSFRRDELWCDASPIWARPQDGRIEMYPKGYLQVVGHTPVRKTDFFGELVTVDNFSTYRNGNPIGDQRFIWVDTVTKQWGFADGNGEPEKQSDPKLDIRNYVVGDHVKFKIRYHGSDKDEILDGTVEIIDHYSGGYASIDVMS
;
A
#
# COMPACT_ATOMS: atom_id res chain seq x y z
N MET A 1 4.60 -15.12 -17.25
CA MET A 1 4.95 -14.22 -16.14
C MET A 1 4.04 -13.03 -16.29
N SER A 2 3.25 -12.68 -15.27
CA SER A 2 2.37 -11.52 -15.31
C SER A 2 3.08 -10.38 -14.57
N LYS A 3 3.52 -9.37 -15.33
CA LYS A 3 4.21 -8.19 -14.80
C LYS A 3 3.21 -7.07 -14.61
N VAL A 4 3.04 -6.62 -13.37
CA VAL A 4 2.03 -5.66 -12.97
C VAL A 4 2.69 -4.33 -12.62
N PHE A 5 2.21 -3.24 -13.19
CA PHE A 5 2.58 -1.89 -12.76
C PHE A 5 1.68 -1.44 -11.62
N VAL A 6 2.24 -0.85 -10.58
CA VAL A 6 1.48 -0.47 -9.37
C VAL A 6 1.43 1.05 -9.25
N ILE A 7 0.21 1.60 -9.17
CA ILE A 7 -0.06 3.00 -8.83
C ILE A 7 -0.43 3.04 -7.34
N PRO A 8 0.38 3.71 -6.50
CA PRO A 8 0.08 3.88 -5.08
C PRO A 8 -1.10 4.80 -4.80
N ASP A 9 -1.29 5.14 -3.52
CA ASP A 9 -2.30 6.09 -3.04
C ASP A 9 -2.17 7.45 -3.75
N VAL A 10 -3.29 7.95 -4.25
CA VAL A 10 -3.31 9.08 -5.17
C VAL A 10 -3.54 10.40 -4.44
N HIS A 11 -4.44 10.43 -3.46
CA HIS A 11 -4.77 11.57 -2.61
C HIS A 11 -4.79 12.90 -3.39
N LEU A 12 -5.72 13.03 -4.35
CA LEU A 12 -5.91 14.24 -5.15
C LEU A 12 -4.67 14.71 -5.94
N LYS A 13 -3.80 13.79 -6.37
CA LYS A 13 -2.61 14.08 -7.21
C LYS A 13 -2.84 13.59 -8.64
N PRO A 14 -3.65 14.27 -9.47
CA PRO A 14 -3.92 13.84 -10.86
C PRO A 14 -2.65 13.63 -11.70
N TRP A 15 -1.61 14.41 -11.44
CA TRP A 15 -0.30 14.30 -12.10
C TRP A 15 0.39 12.93 -11.91
N ILE A 16 -0.04 12.10 -10.95
CA ILE A 16 0.50 10.75 -10.76
C ILE A 16 0.27 9.90 -12.03
N PHE A 17 -0.85 10.10 -12.73
CA PHE A 17 -1.20 9.38 -13.94
C PHE A 17 -0.33 9.81 -15.13
N ASP A 18 0.07 11.08 -15.20
CA ASP A 18 1.02 11.55 -16.21
C ASP A 18 2.41 10.92 -16.00
N LYS A 19 2.90 10.88 -14.76
CA LYS A 19 4.17 10.20 -14.46
C LYS A 19 4.10 8.69 -14.71
N ALA A 20 2.97 8.05 -14.41
CA ALA A 20 2.76 6.65 -14.75
C ALA A 20 2.82 6.43 -16.27
N GLU A 21 2.21 7.31 -17.06
CA GLU A 21 2.24 7.24 -18.52
C GLU A 21 3.66 7.31 -19.10
N GLU A 22 4.50 8.19 -18.57
CA GLU A 22 5.90 8.31 -18.99
C GLU A 22 6.64 6.97 -18.86
N LEU A 23 6.39 6.21 -17.79
CA LEU A 23 7.02 4.92 -17.53
C LEU A 23 6.38 3.77 -18.32
N LEU A 24 5.05 3.79 -18.47
CA LEU A 24 4.31 2.82 -19.27
C LEU A 24 4.64 2.91 -20.77
N SER A 25 5.06 4.09 -21.25
CA SER A 25 5.53 4.25 -22.63
C SER A 25 6.88 3.54 -22.91
N GLN A 26 7.64 3.22 -21.86
CA GLN A 26 8.99 2.65 -21.96
C GLN A 26 9.01 1.13 -21.77
N ASN A 27 7.99 0.56 -21.13
CA ASN A 27 7.95 -0.84 -20.74
C ASN A 27 6.53 -1.41 -20.87
N GLU A 28 6.43 -2.68 -21.26
CA GLU A 28 5.15 -3.38 -21.30
C GLU A 28 4.84 -4.06 -19.95
N TYR A 29 3.57 -4.01 -19.57
CA TYR A 29 3.00 -4.62 -18.37
C TYR A 29 1.70 -5.31 -18.73
N ASP A 30 1.39 -6.44 -18.10
CA ASP A 30 0.18 -7.21 -18.35
C ASP A 30 -1.06 -6.59 -17.69
N LYS A 31 -0.85 -5.94 -16.53
CA LYS A 31 -1.88 -5.25 -15.76
C LYS A 31 -1.35 -3.97 -15.13
N ILE A 32 -2.27 -3.07 -14.80
CA ILE A 32 -2.00 -1.91 -13.96
C ILE A 32 -2.95 -1.99 -12.77
N VAL A 33 -2.43 -1.87 -11.55
CA VAL A 33 -3.24 -1.88 -10.32
C VAL A 33 -3.06 -0.54 -9.62
N CYS A 34 -4.16 0.18 -9.40
CA CYS A 34 -4.22 1.35 -8.53
C CYS A 34 -4.71 0.93 -7.14
N LEU A 35 -3.99 1.32 -6.09
CA LEU A 35 -4.28 0.91 -4.70
C LEU A 35 -5.34 1.77 -4.00
N GLY A 36 -5.94 2.72 -4.72
CA GLY A 36 -7.07 3.50 -4.24
C GLY A 36 -6.64 4.82 -3.59
N ASP A 37 -7.45 5.27 -2.64
CA ASP A 37 -7.35 6.57 -2.01
C ASP A 37 -7.16 7.66 -3.06
N LEU A 38 -8.15 7.74 -3.96
CA LEU A 38 -8.17 8.73 -5.04
C LEU A 38 -8.34 10.14 -4.51
N VAL A 39 -9.02 10.25 -3.36
CA VAL A 39 -9.54 11.49 -2.81
C VAL A 39 -8.87 11.85 -1.49
N ASP A 40 -9.21 13.04 -1.01
CA ASP A 40 -8.73 13.67 0.22
C ASP A 40 -7.22 13.95 0.23
N ASP A 41 -6.87 15.20 0.54
CA ASP A 41 -5.49 15.61 0.83
C ASP A 41 -5.58 16.83 1.75
N TRP A 42 -4.45 17.20 2.36
CA TRP A 42 -4.34 18.28 3.32
C TRP A 42 -4.94 19.60 2.82
N ASP A 43 -5.87 20.13 3.61
CA ASP A 43 -6.50 21.44 3.39
C ASP A 43 -7.22 21.55 2.01
N GLN A 44 -7.59 20.42 1.38
CA GLN A 44 -8.29 20.36 0.08
C GLN A 44 -9.78 20.07 0.19
N GLU A 45 -10.37 19.96 1.39
CA GLU A 45 -11.73 19.47 1.62
C GLU A 45 -12.80 20.26 0.82
N LYS A 46 -12.53 21.51 0.45
CA LYS A 46 -13.46 22.36 -0.33
C LYS A 46 -13.05 22.58 -1.78
N ASN A 47 -11.96 21.97 -2.23
CA ASN A 47 -11.42 22.16 -3.58
C ASN A 47 -12.10 21.24 -4.59
N LEU A 48 -13.41 21.46 -4.84
CA LEU A 48 -14.21 20.61 -5.73
C LEU A 48 -13.61 20.46 -7.14
N GLY A 49 -12.91 21.50 -7.62
CA GLY A 49 -12.21 21.45 -8.90
C GLY A 49 -11.11 20.38 -8.94
N LEU A 50 -10.32 20.27 -7.88
CA LEU A 50 -9.26 19.25 -7.79
C LEU A 50 -9.82 17.83 -7.67
N TYR A 51 -10.95 17.64 -6.97
CA TYR A 51 -11.64 16.35 -6.94
C TYR A 51 -12.10 15.95 -8.35
N SER A 52 -12.77 16.86 -9.07
CA SER A 52 -13.18 16.62 -10.46
C SER A 52 -12.00 16.33 -11.37
N GLU A 53 -10.93 17.14 -11.29
CA GLU A 53 -9.69 16.95 -12.06
C GLU A 53 -9.06 15.58 -11.80
N THR A 54 -9.06 15.13 -10.54
CA THR A 54 -8.53 13.81 -10.19
C THR A 54 -9.34 12.68 -10.82
N PHE A 55 -10.67 12.73 -10.73
CA PHE A 55 -11.52 11.72 -11.38
C PHE A 55 -11.44 11.76 -12.91
N ASP A 56 -11.29 12.93 -13.52
CA ASP A 56 -11.09 13.07 -14.95
C ASP A 56 -9.75 12.48 -15.39
N ALA A 57 -8.66 12.75 -14.66
CA ALA A 57 -7.34 12.15 -14.94
C ALA A 57 -7.38 10.62 -14.84
N VAL A 58 -8.03 10.06 -13.81
CA VAL A 58 -8.20 8.61 -13.64
C VAL A 58 -9.00 8.04 -14.82
N ALA A 59 -10.10 8.68 -15.21
CA ALA A 59 -10.95 8.23 -16.31
C ALA A 59 -10.20 8.22 -17.66
N GLU A 60 -9.49 9.30 -17.99
CA GLU A 60 -8.67 9.39 -19.20
C GLU A 60 -7.52 8.36 -19.21
N PHE A 61 -6.97 8.03 -18.04
CA PHE A 61 -5.97 6.99 -17.91
C PHE A 61 -6.56 5.60 -18.16
N ILE A 62 -7.74 5.29 -17.61
CA ILE A 62 -8.43 4.01 -17.83
C ILE A 62 -8.79 3.80 -19.30
N GLU A 63 -9.25 4.85 -20.00
CA GLU A 63 -9.59 4.76 -21.43
C GLU A 63 -8.38 4.38 -22.29
N ARG A 64 -7.18 4.84 -21.91
CA ARG A 64 -5.91 4.46 -22.56
C ARG A 64 -5.42 3.08 -22.16
N HIS A 65 -5.74 2.63 -20.94
CA HIS A 65 -5.26 1.38 -20.36
C HIS A 65 -6.39 0.46 -19.89
N PRO A 66 -7.07 -0.28 -20.78
CA PRO A 66 -8.19 -1.16 -20.43
C PRO A 66 -7.81 -2.35 -19.52
N LYS A 67 -6.52 -2.54 -19.25
CA LYS A 67 -5.95 -3.53 -18.33
C LYS A 67 -5.88 -3.05 -16.86
N PHE A 68 -6.50 -1.91 -16.56
CA PHE A 68 -6.53 -1.26 -15.25
C PHE A 68 -7.44 -2.01 -14.25
N LEU A 69 -6.95 -2.11 -13.02
CA LEU A 69 -7.62 -2.63 -11.85
C LEU A 69 -7.57 -1.56 -10.75
N LEU A 70 -8.69 -1.33 -10.06
CA LEU A 70 -8.80 -0.40 -8.94
C LEU A 70 -9.08 -1.17 -7.65
N CYS A 71 -8.24 -0.96 -6.65
CA CYS A 71 -8.59 -1.22 -5.26
C CYS A 71 -9.30 0.01 -4.69
N TYR A 72 -10.37 -0.18 -3.91
CA TYR A 72 -10.86 0.88 -3.04
C TYR A 72 -9.96 1.06 -1.83
N GLY A 73 -9.62 2.30 -1.51
CA GLY A 73 -9.07 2.69 -0.22
C GLY A 73 -10.12 3.15 0.78
N ASN A 74 -9.72 3.41 2.03
CA ASN A 74 -10.63 3.88 3.07
C ASN A 74 -11.24 5.24 2.73
N HIS A 75 -10.46 6.15 2.13
CA HIS A 75 -10.97 7.46 1.77
C HIS A 75 -12.00 7.36 0.66
N ASP A 76 -11.85 6.45 -0.31
CA ASP A 76 -12.82 6.29 -1.40
C ASP A 76 -14.20 5.83 -0.88
N VAL A 77 -14.22 4.80 -0.04
CA VAL A 77 -15.48 4.20 0.46
C VAL A 77 -16.11 4.99 1.60
N SER A 78 -15.34 5.83 2.28
CA SER A 78 -15.85 6.75 3.32
C SER A 78 -17.05 7.56 2.81
N TYR A 79 -16.99 8.04 1.56
CA TYR A 79 -18.03 8.80 0.86
C TYR A 79 -19.26 7.97 0.50
N ILE A 80 -19.06 6.69 0.14
CA ILE A 80 -20.15 5.75 -0.14
C ILE A 80 -20.91 5.45 1.16
N TRP A 81 -20.19 5.27 2.26
CA TRP A 81 -20.73 4.80 3.53
C TRP A 81 -21.11 5.90 4.51
N GLU A 82 -20.83 7.16 4.16
CA GLU A 82 -20.96 8.30 5.07
C GLU A 82 -20.23 8.02 6.40
N ALA A 83 -19.03 7.44 6.27
CA ALA A 83 -18.19 7.03 7.38
C ALA A 83 -17.08 8.07 7.52
N HIS A 84 -17.25 8.98 8.47
CA HIS A 84 -16.35 10.13 8.61
C HIS A 84 -14.98 9.69 9.10
N GLU A 85 -13.96 10.14 8.39
CA GLU A 85 -12.56 9.94 8.72
C GLU A 85 -11.78 11.25 8.51
N SER A 86 -10.44 11.22 8.56
CA SER A 86 -9.65 12.43 8.37
C SER A 86 -9.74 12.90 6.92
N GLY A 87 -9.91 14.19 6.68
CA GLY A 87 -9.99 14.73 5.31
C GLY A 87 -11.35 14.54 4.61
N TYR A 88 -12.24 13.66 5.09
CA TYR A 88 -13.60 13.50 4.57
C TYR A 88 -14.33 14.85 4.47
N SER A 89 -14.98 15.11 3.33
CA SER A 89 -15.68 16.36 3.06
C SER A 89 -17.14 16.18 2.64
N ASP A 90 -18.07 16.62 3.49
CA ASP A 90 -19.49 16.72 3.13
C ASP A 90 -19.73 17.57 1.87
N TYR A 91 -18.86 18.56 1.60
CA TYR A 91 -18.95 19.39 0.41
C TYR A 91 -18.53 18.65 -0.86
N ALA A 92 -17.49 17.83 -0.77
CA ALA A 92 -16.96 17.08 -1.91
C ALA A 92 -17.75 15.81 -2.23
N ARG A 93 -18.52 15.29 -1.26
CA ARG A 93 -19.26 14.03 -1.41
C ARG A 93 -20.05 13.88 -2.71
N PRO A 94 -20.84 14.87 -3.18
CA PRO A 94 -21.56 14.73 -4.44
C PRO A 94 -20.61 14.50 -5.63
N VAL A 95 -19.48 15.21 -5.67
CA VAL A 95 -18.46 15.10 -6.72
C VAL A 95 -17.76 13.75 -6.63
N VAL A 96 -17.44 13.28 -5.42
CA VAL A 96 -16.82 11.96 -5.21
C VAL A 96 -17.74 10.84 -5.68
N LEU A 97 -19.01 10.85 -5.28
CA LEU A 97 -19.97 9.82 -5.68
C LEU A 97 -20.22 9.82 -7.20
N GLU A 98 -20.26 11.00 -7.83
CA GLU A 98 -20.34 11.11 -9.29
C GLU A 98 -19.08 10.56 -9.98
N GLY A 99 -17.90 10.91 -9.45
CA GLY A 99 -16.61 10.42 -9.92
C GLY A 99 -16.50 8.89 -9.85
N LEU A 100 -16.79 8.31 -8.68
CA LEU A 100 -16.79 6.85 -8.50
C LEU A 100 -17.81 6.16 -9.43
N SER A 101 -19.01 6.72 -9.57
CA SER A 101 -20.03 6.21 -10.51
C SER A 101 -19.58 6.29 -11.98
N LYS A 102 -18.76 7.29 -12.34
CA LYS A 102 -18.13 7.39 -13.67
C LYS A 102 -17.11 6.26 -13.85
N LEU A 103 -16.24 6.02 -12.86
CA LEU A 103 -15.24 4.96 -12.93
C LEU A 103 -15.88 3.56 -13.03
N GLU A 104 -16.93 3.28 -12.26
CA GLU A 104 -17.69 2.02 -12.31
C GLU A 104 -18.28 1.71 -13.70
N LYS A 105 -18.58 2.73 -14.51
CA LYS A 105 -19.08 2.56 -15.89
C LYS A 105 -17.96 2.34 -16.90
N LEU A 106 -16.76 2.84 -16.61
CA LEU A 106 -15.60 2.73 -17.50
C LEU A 106 -14.82 1.44 -17.27
N ILE A 107 -14.71 1.02 -16.01
CA ILE A 107 -13.94 -0.15 -15.61
C ILE A 107 -14.80 -1.41 -15.79
N PRO A 108 -14.29 -2.49 -16.42
CA PRO A 108 -15.02 -3.75 -16.53
C PRO A 108 -15.47 -4.30 -15.18
N ALA A 109 -16.64 -4.96 -15.15
CA ALA A 109 -17.13 -5.61 -13.94
C ALA A 109 -16.08 -6.59 -13.37
N GLY A 110 -15.82 -6.49 -12.07
CA GLY A 110 -14.79 -7.28 -11.38
C GLY A 110 -13.39 -6.64 -11.37
N ASN A 111 -13.14 -5.56 -12.13
CA ASN A 111 -11.88 -4.82 -12.09
C ASN A 111 -11.87 -3.69 -11.04
N ILE A 112 -12.95 -3.50 -10.29
CA ILE A 112 -13.00 -2.70 -9.07
C ILE A 112 -13.30 -3.65 -7.91
N ALA A 113 -12.46 -3.63 -6.87
CA ALA A 113 -12.55 -4.54 -5.73
C ALA A 113 -11.89 -3.92 -4.48
N TYR A 114 -12.02 -4.54 -3.30
CA TYR A 114 -11.14 -4.22 -2.16
C TYR A 114 -9.80 -4.95 -2.28
N ILE A 115 -9.83 -6.18 -2.81
CA ILE A 115 -8.65 -7.01 -3.01
C ILE A 115 -8.68 -7.61 -4.42
N HIS A 116 -7.61 -7.40 -5.17
CA HIS A 116 -7.31 -8.11 -6.41
C HIS A 116 -6.29 -9.20 -6.17
N ARG A 117 -6.51 -10.37 -6.76
CA ARG A 117 -5.50 -11.44 -6.83
C ARG A 117 -5.01 -11.59 -8.26
N ILE A 118 -3.69 -11.63 -8.42
CA ILE A 118 -3.03 -12.00 -9.67
C ILE A 118 -1.97 -13.04 -9.30
N ASP A 119 -2.12 -14.27 -9.79
CA ASP A 119 -1.26 -15.41 -9.46
C ASP A 119 -1.08 -15.59 -7.93
N ASN A 120 0.13 -15.34 -7.42
CA ASN A 120 0.52 -15.50 -6.02
C ASN A 120 0.66 -14.16 -5.28
N VAL A 121 0.03 -13.11 -5.80
CA VAL A 121 0.10 -11.75 -5.25
C VAL A 121 -1.30 -11.19 -5.01
N LEU A 122 -1.49 -10.62 -3.82
CA LEU A 122 -2.67 -9.84 -3.48
C LEU A 122 -2.34 -8.35 -3.55
N PHE A 123 -3.26 -7.58 -4.12
CA PHE A 123 -3.21 -6.13 -4.15
C PHE A 123 -4.45 -5.60 -3.43
N SER A 124 -4.24 -4.72 -2.47
CA SER A 124 -5.30 -4.09 -1.69
C SER A 124 -4.76 -2.81 -1.10
N HIS A 125 -5.64 -1.91 -0.67
CA HIS A 125 -5.20 -0.65 -0.11
C HIS A 125 -4.29 -0.84 1.12
N ALA A 126 -4.66 -1.69 2.08
CA ALA A 126 -3.98 -1.79 3.37
C ALA A 126 -3.46 -3.20 3.74
N GLY A 127 -3.99 -4.26 3.09
CA GLY A 127 -3.52 -5.64 3.26
C GLY A 127 -4.47 -6.55 4.03
N LEU A 128 -4.53 -7.81 3.62
CA LEU A 128 -5.38 -8.83 4.25
C LEU A 128 -4.67 -9.48 5.43
N THR A 129 -5.23 -9.33 6.62
CA THR A 129 -4.65 -9.81 7.87
C THR A 129 -5.28 -11.12 8.36
N GLU A 130 -4.52 -11.94 9.08
CA GLU A 130 -5.01 -13.17 9.73
C GLU A 130 -6.12 -12.85 10.74
N VAL A 131 -5.99 -11.73 11.46
CA VAL A 131 -6.97 -11.29 12.46
C VAL A 131 -8.33 -11.00 11.82
N PHE A 132 -8.33 -10.31 10.67
CA PHE A 132 -9.55 -10.01 9.94
C PHE A 132 -10.25 -11.28 9.43
N VAL A 133 -9.50 -12.18 8.80
CA VAL A 133 -10.02 -13.45 8.28
C VAL A 133 -10.55 -14.32 9.41
N SER A 134 -9.79 -14.45 10.51
CA SER A 134 -10.22 -15.21 11.69
C SER A 134 -11.50 -14.65 12.32
N HIS A 135 -11.70 -13.34 12.28
CA HIS A 135 -12.89 -12.71 12.87
C HIS A 135 -14.13 -12.91 12.00
N PHE A 136 -14.06 -12.54 10.71
CA PHE A 136 -15.23 -12.50 9.83
C PHE A 136 -15.47 -13.79 9.05
N LEU A 137 -14.46 -14.65 8.95
CA LEU A 137 -14.43 -15.83 8.09
C LEU A 137 -13.84 -17.06 8.79
N SER A 138 -13.96 -17.16 10.14
CA SER A 138 -13.42 -18.27 10.95
C SER A 138 -13.82 -19.67 10.46
N ASP A 139 -15.05 -19.84 10.02
CA ASP A 139 -15.58 -21.14 9.55
C ASP A 139 -15.49 -21.29 8.01
N PHE A 140 -14.76 -20.41 7.33
CA PHE A 140 -14.64 -20.47 5.88
C PHE A 140 -13.70 -21.62 5.46
N SER A 141 -14.20 -22.49 4.58
CA SER A 141 -13.48 -23.68 4.10
C SER A 141 -13.29 -23.72 2.58
N GLY A 142 -13.63 -22.63 1.89
CA GLY A 142 -13.43 -22.50 0.45
C GLY A 142 -11.98 -22.26 0.08
N ASP A 143 -11.71 -22.15 -1.22
CA ASP A 143 -10.40 -21.72 -1.68
C ASP A 143 -10.21 -20.20 -1.55
N ILE A 144 -9.00 -19.74 -1.88
CA ILE A 144 -8.64 -18.32 -1.77
C ILE A 144 -9.46 -17.43 -2.73
N ASP A 145 -9.90 -17.93 -3.89
CA ASP A 145 -10.68 -17.11 -4.83
C ASP A 145 -12.10 -16.92 -4.30
N GLU A 146 -12.72 -17.97 -3.76
CA GLU A 146 -14.02 -17.89 -3.08
C GLU A 146 -13.93 -16.99 -1.82
N LEU A 147 -12.82 -17.03 -1.08
CA LEU A 147 -12.60 -16.18 0.09
C LEU A 147 -12.56 -14.71 -0.31
N LEU A 148 -11.79 -14.38 -1.35
CA LEU A 148 -11.64 -13.01 -1.83
C LEU A 148 -12.93 -12.48 -2.46
N GLU A 149 -13.69 -13.32 -3.17
CA GLU A 149 -15.03 -12.95 -3.66
C GLU A 149 -15.95 -12.57 -2.49
N LYS A 150 -15.91 -13.34 -1.40
CA LYS A 150 -16.69 -13.03 -0.19
C LYS A 150 -16.25 -11.70 0.44
N ILE A 151 -14.95 -11.47 0.60
CA ILE A 151 -14.44 -10.18 1.12
C ILE A 151 -14.83 -9.02 0.22
N ASN A 152 -14.74 -9.19 -1.11
CA ASN A 152 -15.13 -8.17 -2.08
C ASN A 152 -16.63 -7.87 -2.07
N SER A 153 -17.45 -8.74 -1.46
CA SER A 153 -18.89 -8.49 -1.24
C SER A 153 -19.22 -7.81 0.10
N PHE A 154 -18.24 -7.64 0.99
CA PHE A 154 -18.43 -7.03 2.29
C PHE A 154 -18.79 -5.55 2.20
N ARG A 155 -19.36 -5.04 3.29
CA ARG A 155 -19.81 -3.66 3.41
C ARG A 155 -19.12 -3.00 4.60
N ARG A 156 -19.63 -1.83 4.97
CA ARG A 156 -19.13 -1.02 6.08
C ARG A 156 -18.97 -1.82 7.38
N ASP A 157 -19.94 -2.68 7.72
CA ASP A 157 -19.96 -3.36 9.02
C ASP A 157 -18.76 -4.29 9.22
N GLU A 158 -18.26 -4.89 8.14
CA GLU A 158 -17.07 -5.73 8.17
C GLU A 158 -15.79 -4.93 7.90
N LEU A 159 -15.81 -4.05 6.89
CA LEU A 159 -14.60 -3.42 6.37
C LEU A 159 -14.20 -2.13 7.11
N TRP A 160 -15.08 -1.49 7.87
CA TRP A 160 -14.74 -0.25 8.59
C TRP A 160 -14.11 -0.54 9.96
N CYS A 161 -13.00 -1.29 9.96
CA CYS A 161 -12.24 -1.63 11.15
C CYS A 161 -10.72 -1.72 10.88
N ASP A 162 -9.91 -1.48 11.91
CA ASP A 162 -8.43 -1.36 11.83
C ASP A 162 -7.71 -2.62 11.31
N ALA A 163 -8.34 -3.79 11.35
CA ALA A 163 -7.75 -5.03 10.83
C ALA A 163 -8.04 -5.26 9.34
N SER A 164 -8.93 -4.47 8.75
CA SER A 164 -9.49 -4.71 7.42
C SER A 164 -8.48 -4.42 6.29
N PRO A 165 -8.74 -4.97 5.09
CA PRO A 165 -7.95 -4.71 3.88
C PRO A 165 -7.87 -3.25 3.43
N ILE A 166 -8.62 -2.34 4.06
CA ILE A 166 -8.62 -0.90 3.77
C ILE A 166 -8.10 -0.05 4.94
N TRP A 167 -7.76 -0.63 6.09
CA TRP A 167 -7.30 0.13 7.28
C TRP A 167 -6.08 -0.47 7.97
N ALA A 168 -5.70 -1.72 7.65
CA ALA A 168 -4.59 -2.38 8.30
C ALA A 168 -3.28 -1.59 8.16
N ARG A 169 -2.55 -1.44 9.26
CA ARG A 169 -1.20 -0.84 9.28
C ARG A 169 -0.14 -1.86 9.66
N PRO A 170 0.13 -2.88 8.81
CA PRO A 170 1.14 -3.90 9.10
C PRO A 170 2.56 -3.34 9.22
N GLN A 171 2.78 -2.06 8.90
CA GLN A 171 4.05 -1.37 9.06
C GLN A 171 4.32 -0.93 10.52
N ASP A 172 3.26 -0.71 11.32
CA ASP A 172 3.37 -0.17 12.69
C ASP A 172 3.64 -1.26 13.75
N GLY A 173 3.71 -2.52 13.34
CA GLY A 173 3.97 -3.64 14.23
C GLY A 173 3.91 -4.99 13.51
N ARG A 174 4.16 -6.07 14.25
CA ARG A 174 4.13 -7.42 13.68
C ARG A 174 2.69 -7.91 13.55
N ILE A 175 2.05 -7.60 12.43
CA ILE A 175 0.74 -8.13 12.04
C ILE A 175 0.96 -9.34 11.14
N GLU A 176 0.32 -10.46 11.46
CA GLU A 176 0.35 -11.66 10.61
C GLU A 176 -0.57 -11.47 9.39
N MET A 177 0.01 -11.59 8.20
CA MET A 177 -0.69 -11.45 6.93
C MET A 177 -1.33 -12.78 6.50
N TYR A 178 -2.47 -12.71 5.81
CA TYR A 178 -3.18 -13.87 5.27
C TYR A 178 -3.41 -13.73 3.76
N PRO A 179 -3.30 -14.82 2.99
CA PRO A 179 -2.80 -16.13 3.39
C PRO A 179 -1.26 -16.15 3.39
N LYS A 180 -0.67 -17.10 4.11
CA LYS A 180 0.79 -17.31 4.09
C LYS A 180 1.26 -17.74 2.69
N GLY A 181 2.44 -17.29 2.29
CA GLY A 181 3.05 -17.64 1.00
C GLY A 181 2.63 -16.75 -0.16
N TYR A 182 1.76 -15.78 0.06
CA TYR A 182 1.38 -14.76 -0.92
C TYR A 182 2.15 -13.48 -0.66
N LEU A 183 2.62 -12.85 -1.73
CA LEU A 183 3.07 -11.47 -1.64
C LEU A 183 1.84 -10.56 -1.53
N GLN A 184 1.88 -9.57 -0.66
CA GLN A 184 0.88 -8.51 -0.62
C GLN A 184 1.53 -7.17 -1.00
N VAL A 185 0.85 -6.41 -1.86
CA VAL A 185 1.26 -5.06 -2.27
C VAL A 185 0.21 -4.08 -1.78
N VAL A 186 0.63 -3.14 -0.93
CA VAL A 186 -0.27 -2.27 -0.16
C VAL A 186 0.20 -0.81 -0.18
N GLY A 187 -0.74 0.11 -0.05
CA GLY A 187 -0.50 1.53 0.23
C GLY A 187 -0.82 1.82 1.70
N HIS A 188 -1.73 2.76 1.93
CA HIS A 188 -2.36 3.21 3.18
C HIS A 188 -1.45 3.88 4.22
N THR A 189 -0.25 3.34 4.43
CA THR A 189 0.70 3.84 5.40
C THR A 189 1.85 4.54 4.68
N PRO A 190 1.97 5.87 4.78
CA PRO A 190 3.02 6.63 4.13
C PRO A 190 4.43 6.14 4.50
N VAL A 191 5.27 5.91 3.49
CA VAL A 191 6.65 5.47 3.63
C VAL A 191 7.61 6.39 2.88
N ARG A 192 8.84 6.53 3.39
CA ARG A 192 9.88 7.39 2.78
C ARG A 192 10.43 6.84 1.45
N LYS A 193 10.24 5.55 1.21
CA LYS A 193 10.56 4.80 -0.01
C LYS A 193 9.77 3.51 0.03
N THR A 194 9.62 2.83 -1.10
CA THR A 194 9.06 1.48 -1.12
C THR A 194 9.79 0.60 -0.10
N ASP A 195 9.01 -0.05 0.76
CA ASP A 195 9.51 -0.95 1.80
C ASP A 195 9.08 -2.38 1.53
N PHE A 196 9.93 -3.33 1.90
CA PHE A 196 9.68 -4.75 1.73
C PHE A 196 10.06 -5.51 3.00
N PHE A 197 9.09 -6.17 3.61
CA PHE A 197 9.30 -6.95 4.83
C PHE A 197 8.40 -8.20 4.87
N GLY A 198 9.00 -9.36 5.19
CA GLY A 198 8.31 -10.64 5.17
C GLY A 198 7.87 -11.00 3.74
N GLU A 199 6.58 -10.80 3.45
CA GLU A 199 5.99 -10.93 2.11
C GLU A 199 5.09 -9.71 1.78
N LEU A 200 5.42 -8.55 2.33
CA LEU A 200 4.66 -7.31 2.15
C LEU A 200 5.52 -6.27 1.44
N VAL A 201 5.03 -5.72 0.32
CA VAL A 201 5.56 -4.54 -0.35
C VAL A 201 4.65 -3.35 -0.02
N THR A 202 5.18 -2.35 0.67
CA THR A 202 4.44 -1.10 0.96
C THR A 202 4.88 0.00 0.01
N VAL A 203 3.92 0.63 -0.67
CA VAL A 203 4.19 1.54 -1.80
C VAL A 203 3.59 2.92 -1.65
N ASP A 204 2.93 3.30 -0.56
CA ASP A 204 2.49 4.70 -0.37
C ASP A 204 3.69 5.62 -0.11
N ASN A 205 4.43 5.95 -1.16
CA ASN A 205 5.56 6.88 -1.17
C ASN A 205 5.22 8.18 -1.93
N PHE A 206 3.94 8.43 -2.23
CA PHE A 206 3.46 9.65 -2.89
C PHE A 206 2.74 10.61 -1.95
N SER A 207 2.35 10.14 -0.76
CA SER A 207 1.82 10.96 0.32
C SER A 207 2.71 12.16 0.69
N THR A 208 2.06 13.23 1.14
CA THR A 208 2.69 14.51 1.49
C THR A 208 2.48 14.85 2.96
N TYR A 209 3.40 15.63 3.52
CA TYR A 209 3.13 16.35 4.75
C TYR A 209 2.13 17.47 4.47
N ARG A 210 1.50 18.00 5.52
CA ARG A 210 0.55 19.12 5.42
C ARG A 210 1.09 20.36 4.67
N ASN A 211 2.40 20.57 4.67
CA ASN A 211 3.03 21.67 3.93
C ASN A 211 3.23 21.38 2.42
N GLY A 212 2.73 20.25 1.92
CA GLY A 212 2.85 19.81 0.53
C GLY A 212 4.18 19.12 0.19
N ASN A 213 5.14 19.04 1.12
CA ASN A 213 6.40 18.34 0.85
C ASN A 213 6.16 16.83 0.77
N PRO A 214 6.81 16.11 -0.17
CA PRO A 214 6.69 14.67 -0.27
C PRO A 214 7.27 13.99 0.98
N ILE A 215 6.59 12.94 1.44
CA ILE A 215 7.11 12.04 2.48
C ILE A 215 8.10 11.05 1.86
N GLY A 216 7.71 10.48 0.71
CA GLY A 216 8.45 9.46 -0.01
C GLY A 216 9.25 9.95 -1.20
N ASP A 217 9.91 9.00 -1.85
CA ASP A 217 10.71 9.22 -3.06
C ASP A 217 9.86 9.28 -4.35
N GLN A 218 8.54 9.06 -4.26
CA GLN A 218 7.58 9.17 -5.36
C GLN A 218 7.95 8.30 -6.57
N ARG A 219 8.35 7.06 -6.33
CA ARG A 219 8.74 6.08 -7.36
C ARG A 219 7.74 4.95 -7.48
N PHE A 220 7.37 4.64 -8.71
CA PHE A 220 6.52 3.50 -9.02
C PHE A 220 7.32 2.20 -9.04
N ILE A 221 6.61 1.10 -8.80
CA ILE A 221 7.17 -0.24 -8.90
C ILE A 221 6.42 -1.08 -9.93
N TRP A 222 7.08 -2.16 -10.33
CA TRP A 222 6.44 -3.29 -10.96
C TRP A 222 6.60 -4.54 -10.11
N VAL A 223 5.71 -5.50 -10.28
CA VAL A 223 5.72 -6.80 -9.59
C VAL A 223 5.53 -7.91 -10.61
N ASP A 224 6.42 -8.90 -10.60
CA ASP A 224 6.19 -10.19 -11.25
C ASP A 224 5.39 -11.09 -10.30
N THR A 225 4.15 -11.37 -10.66
CA THR A 225 3.20 -12.03 -9.76
C THR A 225 3.39 -13.54 -9.66
N VAL A 226 4.20 -14.13 -10.55
CA VAL A 226 4.55 -15.54 -10.52
C VAL A 226 5.76 -15.76 -9.61
N THR A 227 6.82 -14.96 -9.79
CA THR A 227 8.05 -15.08 -9.02
C THR A 227 8.03 -14.32 -7.70
N LYS A 228 7.03 -13.45 -7.49
CA LYS A 228 6.89 -12.54 -6.34
C LYS A 228 8.06 -11.56 -6.20
N GLN A 229 8.75 -11.28 -7.31
CA GLN A 229 9.80 -10.28 -7.37
C GLN A 229 9.21 -8.93 -7.74
N TRP A 230 9.80 -7.86 -7.24
CA TRP A 230 9.42 -6.49 -7.57
C TRP A 230 10.65 -5.68 -7.91
N GLY A 231 10.47 -4.57 -8.63
CA GLY A 231 11.54 -3.63 -8.94
C GLY A 231 10.98 -2.26 -9.25
N PHE A 232 11.83 -1.25 -9.28
CA PHE A 232 11.40 0.10 -9.64
C PHE A 232 11.11 0.21 -11.15
N ALA A 233 10.04 0.92 -11.49
CA ALA A 233 9.59 1.07 -12.88
C ALA A 233 10.45 2.03 -13.72
N ASP A 234 11.20 2.93 -13.07
CA ASP A 234 12.25 3.77 -13.67
C ASP A 234 13.65 3.09 -13.63
N GLY A 235 13.70 1.83 -13.18
CA GLY A 235 14.94 1.05 -13.08
C GLY A 235 15.39 0.43 -14.40
N ASN A 236 16.42 -0.40 -14.34
CA ASN A 236 16.97 -1.13 -15.50
C ASN A 236 16.16 -2.40 -15.86
N GLY A 237 14.98 -2.60 -15.27
CA GLY A 237 14.14 -3.77 -15.45
C GLY A 237 14.50 -4.98 -14.58
N GLU A 238 15.59 -4.91 -13.80
CA GLU A 238 15.95 -5.96 -12.85
C GLU A 238 15.16 -5.85 -11.54
N PRO A 239 14.84 -6.97 -10.87
CA PRO A 239 14.26 -6.96 -9.54
C PRO A 239 15.13 -6.19 -8.54
N GLU A 240 14.48 -5.51 -7.60
CA GLU A 240 15.16 -4.90 -6.47
C GLU A 240 15.84 -5.97 -5.61
N LYS A 241 17.09 -5.70 -5.24
CA LYS A 241 17.84 -6.63 -4.38
C LYS A 241 17.31 -6.53 -2.96
N GLN A 242 16.67 -7.58 -2.52
CA GLN A 242 16.25 -7.70 -1.13
C GLN A 242 17.50 -7.70 -0.23
N SER A 243 17.44 -6.89 0.84
CA SER A 243 18.49 -6.88 1.85
C SER A 243 18.54 -8.25 2.54
N ASP A 244 19.72 -8.65 3.02
CA ASP A 244 19.84 -9.88 3.83
C ASP A 244 18.87 -9.75 5.01
N PRO A 245 17.90 -10.69 5.18
CA PRO A 245 16.94 -10.63 6.27
C PRO A 245 17.59 -10.48 7.65
N LYS A 246 18.82 -10.95 7.83
CA LYS A 246 19.60 -10.78 9.09
C LYS A 246 19.99 -9.33 9.37
N LEU A 247 19.90 -8.45 8.39
CA LEU A 247 20.20 -7.03 8.54
C LEU A 247 18.94 -6.21 8.83
N ASP A 248 17.75 -6.82 8.75
CA ASP A 248 16.49 -6.17 9.09
C ASP A 248 16.14 -6.41 10.55
N ILE A 249 16.18 -5.34 11.36
CA ILE A 249 15.93 -5.41 12.80
C ILE A 249 14.51 -5.92 13.13
N ARG A 250 13.56 -5.80 12.21
CA ARG A 250 12.18 -6.27 12.40
C ARG A 250 12.06 -7.79 12.47
N ASN A 251 13.09 -8.53 12.06
CA ASN A 251 13.14 -9.99 12.19
C ASN A 251 13.47 -10.46 13.61
N TYR A 252 13.88 -9.56 14.50
CA TYR A 252 14.28 -9.89 15.87
C TYR A 252 13.16 -9.57 16.86
N VAL A 253 13.11 -10.32 17.95
CA VAL A 253 12.18 -10.11 19.07
C VAL A 253 12.93 -9.70 20.32
N VAL A 254 12.22 -9.10 21.29
CA VAL A 254 12.80 -8.76 22.59
C VAL A 254 13.42 -9.99 23.23
N GLY A 255 14.67 -9.87 23.68
CA GLY A 255 15.44 -10.98 24.24
C GLY A 255 16.35 -11.70 23.24
N ASP A 256 16.25 -11.41 21.94
CA ASP A 256 17.18 -11.97 20.97
C ASP A 256 18.60 -11.43 21.19
N HIS A 257 19.57 -12.33 21.26
CA HIS A 257 20.99 -11.97 21.30
C HIS A 257 21.48 -11.62 19.90
N VAL A 258 21.99 -10.41 19.73
CA VAL A 258 22.48 -9.89 18.46
C VAL A 258 23.92 -9.41 18.58
N LYS A 259 24.67 -9.54 17.48
CA LYS A 259 25.98 -8.90 17.31
C LYS A 259 25.85 -7.84 16.24
N PHE A 260 26.19 -6.60 16.54
CA PHE A 260 26.14 -5.52 15.56
C PHE A 260 27.50 -4.85 15.42
N LYS A 261 27.82 -4.51 14.17
CA LYS A 261 29.06 -3.85 13.80
C LYS A 261 28.81 -2.36 13.64
N ILE A 262 29.39 -1.55 14.51
CA ILE A 262 29.32 -0.10 14.44
C ILE A 262 30.48 0.42 13.60
N ARG A 263 30.18 1.25 12.60
CA ARG A 263 31.17 2.03 11.86
C ARG A 263 31.02 3.49 12.24
N TYR A 264 32.08 4.08 12.78
CA TYR A 264 32.05 5.48 13.20
C TYR A 264 32.24 6.39 11.98
N HIS A 265 31.25 7.25 11.71
CA HIS A 265 31.27 8.18 10.59
C HIS A 265 32.54 9.06 10.61
N GLY A 266 33.31 9.07 9.53
CA GLY A 266 34.56 9.83 9.43
C GLY A 266 35.81 9.12 9.98
N SER A 267 35.73 7.83 10.30
CA SER A 267 36.89 7.00 10.65
C SER A 267 36.81 5.61 10.01
N ASP A 268 37.96 4.96 9.82
CA ASP A 268 38.04 3.53 9.45
C ASP A 268 37.86 2.59 10.66
N LYS A 269 37.44 3.13 11.81
CA LYS A 269 37.23 2.33 13.02
C LYS A 269 35.89 1.61 12.92
N ASP A 270 35.98 0.29 12.96
CA ASP A 270 34.86 -0.62 13.11
C ASP A 270 34.93 -1.29 14.49
N GLU A 271 33.79 -1.44 15.17
CA GLU A 271 33.68 -2.13 16.47
C GLU A 271 32.54 -3.15 16.41
N ILE A 272 32.74 -4.33 16.99
CA ILE A 272 31.69 -5.34 17.12
C ILE A 272 31.25 -5.33 18.57
N LEU A 273 29.96 -5.09 18.78
CA LEU A 273 29.32 -5.12 20.08
C LEU A 273 28.30 -6.25 20.12
N ASP A 274 28.17 -6.86 21.29
CA ASP A 274 27.22 -7.91 21.58
C ASP A 274 26.14 -7.32 22.49
N GLY A 275 24.88 -7.58 22.19
CA GLY A 275 23.75 -7.03 22.96
C GLY A 275 22.52 -7.92 22.89
N THR A 276 21.47 -7.48 23.56
CA THR A 276 20.15 -8.10 23.50
C THR A 276 19.18 -7.07 22.93
N VAL A 277 18.28 -7.49 22.05
CA VAL A 277 17.25 -6.59 21.52
C VAL A 277 16.27 -6.24 22.64
N GLU A 278 16.09 -4.96 22.90
CA GLU A 278 15.10 -4.39 23.83
C GLU A 278 14.24 -3.36 23.08
N ILE A 279 13.00 -3.13 23.55
CA ILE A 279 12.14 -2.06 23.03
C ILE A 279 12.32 -0.84 23.94
N ILE A 280 12.96 0.21 23.41
CA ILE A 280 12.99 1.52 24.08
C ILE A 280 11.76 2.30 23.61
N ASP A 281 10.67 2.21 24.36
CA ASP A 281 9.47 2.99 24.07
C ASP A 281 9.68 4.42 24.58
N HIS A 282 10.15 5.32 23.71
CA HIS A 282 10.27 6.76 24.01
C HIS A 282 9.39 7.65 23.12
N TYR A 283 8.62 7.06 22.19
CA TYR A 283 7.66 7.79 21.37
C TYR A 283 6.49 6.89 20.99
N SER A 284 5.28 7.44 21.02
CA SER A 284 3.99 6.82 20.68
C SER A 284 3.84 6.43 19.20
N GLY A 285 4.91 5.94 18.56
CA GLY A 285 5.00 5.57 17.15
C GLY A 285 5.79 4.28 16.88
N GLY A 286 6.03 3.44 17.89
CA GLY A 286 6.34 2.01 17.69
C GLY A 286 7.67 1.64 17.01
N TYR A 287 8.61 2.57 16.80
CA TYR A 287 9.91 2.22 16.20
C TYR A 287 10.78 1.43 17.19
N ALA A 288 11.14 0.20 16.83
CA ALA A 288 12.18 -0.54 17.53
C ALA A 288 13.52 0.20 17.39
N SER A 289 14.17 0.50 18.51
CA SER A 289 15.54 1.02 18.56
C SER A 289 16.40 0.03 19.33
N ILE A 290 17.65 -0.17 18.89
CA ILE A 290 18.61 -1.04 19.58
C ILE A 290 19.32 -0.20 20.61
N ASP A 291 19.14 -0.50 21.91
CA ASP A 291 20.01 0.05 22.93
C ASP A 291 21.35 -0.70 22.91
N VAL A 292 22.44 0.06 22.83
CA VAL A 292 23.78 -0.47 22.98
C VAL A 292 24.16 -0.24 24.43
N MET A 293 23.72 -1.13 25.31
CA MET A 293 24.20 -1.11 26.69
C MET A 293 25.68 -1.52 26.70
N SER A 294 26.56 -0.52 26.76
CA SER A 294 28.01 -0.66 26.90
C SER A 294 28.41 -1.31 28.21
#